data_AF-A0A5D0MJN8-F1
#
_entry.id   AF-A0A5D0MJN8-F1
#
_cell.length_a   1.000
_cell.length_b   1.000
_cell.length_c   1.000
_cell.angle_alpha   90.00
_cell.angle_beta   90.00
_cell.angle_gamma   90.00
#
_symmetry.space_group_name_H-M   'P 1'
#
loop_
_entity.id
_entity.type
_entity.pdbx_description
1 polymer ?
#
loop_
_entity_poly.entity_id
_entity_poly.type
_entity_poly.pdbx_seq_one_letter_code
_entity_poly.pdbx_strand_id
1 'polypeptide(L)' 'MPLLDIEKGVRKKEIKSRFRLVRLAGLRSRELLNPKEDTLPCQEENYDKYTTKALSEIINGKVAFEPIEKESEISDE' A
#
# COMPACT_ATOMS: atom_id res chain seq x y z
N MET A 1 10.38 -18.77 -4.75
CA MET A 1 9.84 -17.55 -4.13
C MET A 1 9.33 -17.91 -2.74
N PRO A 2 9.78 -17.25 -1.65
CA PRO A 2 9.02 -17.27 -0.41
C PRO A 2 7.64 -16.63 -0.70
N LEU A 3 6.56 -17.24 -0.21
CA LEU A 3 5.26 -16.57 -0.21
C LEU A 3 5.37 -15.31 0.65
N LEU A 4 4.89 -14.18 0.13
CA LEU A 4 4.72 -12.98 0.95
C LEU A 4 3.76 -13.29 2.10
N ASP A 5 4.14 -12.90 3.32
CA ASP A 5 3.29 -13.07 4.50
C ASP A 5 2.12 -12.06 4.46
N ILE A 6 1.06 -12.46 3.76
CA ILE A 6 -0.19 -11.71 3.65
C ILE A 6 -0.80 -11.48 5.04
N GLU A 7 -0.66 -12.41 5.99
CA GLU A 7 -1.26 -12.32 7.32
C GLU A 7 -0.58 -11.25 8.17
N LYS A 8 0.76 -11.12 8.08
CA LYS A 8 1.49 -9.97 8.62
C LYS A 8 0.95 -8.64 8.08
N GLY A 9 0.64 -8.58 6.78
CA GLY A 9 0.00 -7.41 6.16
C GLY A 9 -1.42 -7.13 6.70
N VAL A 10 -2.27 -8.14 6.77
CA VAL A 10 -3.67 -8.00 7.20
C VAL A 10 -3.80 -7.61 8.67
N ARG A 11 -2.89 -8.06 9.54
CA ARG A 11 -2.88 -7.74 10.98
C ARG A 11 -2.56 -6.26 11.28
N LYS A 12 -2.09 -5.49 10.30
CA LYS A 12 -1.80 -4.06 10.44
C LYS A 12 -3.08 -3.25 10.66
N LYS A 13 -3.04 -2.29 11.61
CA LYS A 13 -4.19 -1.50 12.09
C LYS A 13 -4.82 -0.66 10.96
N GLU A 14 -3.99 -0.19 10.04
CA GLU A 14 -4.30 0.60 8.86
C GLU A 14 -4.79 -0.22 7.66
N ILE A 15 -4.70 -1.55 7.72
CA ILE A 15 -5.09 -2.46 6.63
C ILE A 15 -6.32 -3.29 7.00
N LYS A 16 -6.24 -4.12 8.06
CA LYS A 16 -7.33 -4.97 8.62
C LYS A 16 -8.10 -5.89 7.64
N SER A 17 -7.79 -5.88 6.34
CA SER A 17 -8.58 -6.55 5.30
C SER A 17 -7.71 -6.92 4.10
N ARG A 18 -7.84 -8.16 3.61
CA ARG A 18 -7.16 -8.64 2.40
C ARG A 18 -7.54 -7.82 1.16
N PHE A 19 -8.80 -7.38 1.06
CA PHE A 19 -9.25 -6.51 -0.03
C PHE A 19 -8.60 -5.13 0.03
N ARG A 20 -8.43 -4.56 1.24
CA ARG A 20 -7.72 -3.27 1.42
C ARG A 20 -6.24 -3.42 1.07
N LEU A 21 -5.57 -4.50 1.53
CA LEU A 21 -4.18 -4.81 1.17
C LEU A 21 -3.98 -4.87 -0.36
N VAL A 22 -4.82 -5.62 -1.07
CA VAL A 22 -4.75 -5.75 -2.54
C VAL A 22 -5.02 -4.41 -3.23
N ARG A 23 -6.00 -3.62 -2.74
CA ARG A 23 -6.27 -2.28 -3.28
C ARG A 23 -5.08 -1.33 -3.12
N LEU A 24 -4.47 -1.28 -1.94
CA LEU A 24 -3.28 -0.44 -1.69
C LEU A 24 -2.09 -0.89 -2.55
N ALA A 25 -1.85 -2.20 -2.66
CA ALA A 25 -0.81 -2.73 -3.54
C ALA A 25 -1.06 -2.42 -5.02
N GLY A 26 -2.32 -2.41 -5.46
CA GLY A 26 -2.71 -2.01 -6.81
C GLY A 26 -2.46 -0.51 -7.10
N LEU A 27 -2.71 0.37 -6.13
CA LEU A 27 -2.36 1.79 -6.23
C LEU A 27 -0.84 1.99 -6.28
N ARG A 28 -0.12 1.42 -5.30
CA ARG A 28 1.35 1.53 -5.22
C ARG A 28 2.05 0.92 -6.44
N SER A 29 1.57 -0.20 -6.97
CA SER A 29 2.11 -0.77 -8.21
C SER A 29 1.87 0.09 -9.44
N ARG A 30 0.87 0.99 -9.45
CA ARG A 30 0.65 1.96 -10.54
C ARG A 30 1.58 3.16 -10.42
N GLU A 31 1.80 3.65 -9.20
CA GLU A 31 2.81 4.69 -8.89
C GLU A 31 4.21 4.24 -9.29
N LEU A 32 4.62 3.01 -8.91
CA LEU A 32 5.92 2.46 -9.27
C LEU A 32 6.10 2.26 -10.78
N LEU A 33 5.01 2.04 -11.52
CA LEU A 33 5.03 1.89 -12.98
C LEU A 33 5.03 3.24 -13.72
N ASN A 34 4.40 4.27 -13.14
CA ASN A 34 4.27 5.62 -13.71
C ASN A 34 4.60 6.67 -12.63
N PRO A 35 5.88 6.81 -12.25
CA PRO A 35 6.27 7.75 -11.21
C PRO A 35 6.04 9.19 -11.65
N LYS A 36 5.52 9.99 -10.72
CA LYS A 36 5.48 11.46 -10.77
C LYS A 36 6.62 12.05 -9.93
N GLU A 37 6.81 13.35 -9.99
CA GLU A 37 7.85 14.08 -9.25
C GLU A 37 7.86 13.75 -7.74
N ASP A 38 6.68 13.73 -7.10
CA ASP A 38 6.54 13.41 -5.66
C ASP A 38 6.50 11.89 -5.34
N THR A 39 6.71 11.02 -6.33
CA THR A 39 6.55 9.57 -6.10
C THR A 39 7.75 8.98 -5.37
N LEU A 40 7.52 8.51 -4.14
CA LEU A 40 8.54 7.79 -3.37
C LEU A 40 9.10 6.62 -4.22
N PRO A 41 10.43 6.52 -4.42
CA PRO A 41 11.03 5.45 -5.22
C PRO A 41 10.77 4.08 -4.61
N CYS A 42 10.99 3.03 -5.39
CA CYS A 42 10.82 1.65 -4.92
C CYS A 42 11.76 1.35 -3.75
N GLN A 43 11.23 0.76 -2.69
CA GLN A 43 11.95 0.36 -1.47
C GLN A 43 12.20 -1.16 -1.45
N GLU A 44 11.97 -1.86 -2.57
CA GLU A 44 12.09 -3.31 -2.68
C GLU A 44 12.75 -3.77 -3.99
N GLU A 45 13.91 -4.40 -3.85
CA GLU A 45 14.72 -4.89 -4.97
C GLU A 45 14.59 -6.41 -5.18
N ASN A 46 14.14 -7.16 -4.16
CA ASN A 46 14.13 -8.63 -4.14
C ASN A 46 13.06 -9.32 -5.03
N TYR A 47 12.30 -8.56 -5.82
CA TYR A 47 11.22 -9.09 -6.67
C TYR A 47 11.17 -8.32 -8.00
N ASP A 48 10.95 -9.00 -9.13
CA ASP A 48 10.92 -8.32 -10.43
C ASP A 48 9.63 -7.52 -10.66
N LYS A 49 8.48 -8.06 -10.22
CA LYS A 49 7.15 -7.53 -10.53
C LYS A 49 6.74 -6.42 -9.56
N TYR A 50 6.33 -5.27 -10.09
CA TYR A 50 5.85 -4.12 -9.31
C TYR A 50 4.73 -4.46 -8.31
N THR A 51 3.82 -5.39 -8.64
CA THR A 51 2.77 -5.84 -7.72
C THR A 51 3.33 -6.60 -6.51
N THR A 52 4.37 -7.41 -6.70
CA THR A 52 5.05 -8.15 -5.64
C THR A 52 5.94 -7.21 -4.80
N LYS A 53 6.65 -6.28 -5.45
CA LYS A 53 7.37 -5.17 -4.79
C LYS A 53 6.43 -4.37 -3.88
N ALA A 54 5.32 -3.87 -4.41
CA ALA A 54 4.32 -3.11 -3.67
C ALA A 54 3.72 -3.87 -2.48
N LEU A 55 3.39 -5.16 -2.65
CA LEU A 55 2.93 -5.99 -1.52
C LEU A 55 4.02 -6.14 -0.45
N SER A 56 5.28 -6.36 -0.82
CA SER A 56 6.39 -6.43 0.15
C SER A 56 6.58 -5.11 0.89
N GLU A 57 6.57 -3.98 0.18
CA GLU A 57 6.65 -2.63 0.75
C GLU A 57 5.57 -2.41 1.81
N ILE A 58 4.31 -2.74 1.49
CA ILE A 58 3.17 -2.59 2.39
C ILE A 58 3.26 -3.54 3.59
N ILE A 59 3.51 -4.83 3.37
CA ILE A 59 3.60 -5.87 4.41
C ILE A 59 4.74 -5.55 5.40
N ASN A 60 5.86 -5.04 4.90
CA ASN A 60 7.02 -4.68 5.72
C ASN A 60 6.98 -3.25 6.27
N GLY A 61 6.01 -2.42 5.87
CA GLY A 61 5.87 -1.04 6.37
C GLY A 61 6.89 -0.06 5.80
N LYS A 62 7.45 -0.35 4.62
CA LYS A 62 8.36 0.55 3.89
C LYS A 62 7.64 1.74 3.23
N VAL A 63 6.31 1.68 3.15
CA VAL A 63 5.43 2.75 2.66
C VAL A 63 4.27 2.90 3.63
N ALA A 64 4.01 4.13 4.07
CA ALA A 64 2.88 4.49 4.91
C ALA A 64 1.63 4.76 4.05
N PHE A 65 0.46 4.39 4.56
CA PHE A 65 -0.84 4.71 3.95
C PHE A 65 -1.76 5.26 5.02
N GLU A 66 -1.88 6.58 5.06
CA GLU A 66 -2.82 7.23 5.94
C GLU A 66 -4.25 6.98 5.42
N PRO A 67 -5.19 6.53 6.27
CA PRO A 67 -6.59 6.64 5.91
C PRO A 67 -6.90 8.14 5.76
N ILE A 68 -7.50 8.54 4.64
CA ILE A 68 -8.21 9.81 4.59
C ILE A 68 -9.37 9.65 5.58
N GLU A 69 -9.18 10.16 6.80
CA GLU A 69 -10.30 10.47 7.67
C GLU A 69 -11.13 11.50 6.89
N LYS A 70 -12.37 11.13 6.57
CA LYS A 70 -13.29 12.11 5.98
C LYS A 70 -13.45 13.21 7.02
N GLU A 71 -13.06 14.43 6.67
CA GLU A 71 -13.51 15.62 7.39
C GLU A 71 -15.03 15.55 7.50
N SER A 72 -15.52 15.39 8.73
CA SER A 72 -16.93 15.24 9.06
C SER A 72 -17.49 16.58 9.51
N GLU A 73 -17.34 17.59 8.65
CA GLU A 73 -17.75 19.00 8.79
C GLU A 73 -18.07 19.50 7.36
N ILE A 74 -19.02 20.40 7.04
CA ILE A 74 -19.99 21.27 7.73
C ILE A 74 -21.05 21.66 6.65
N SER A 75 -22.34 21.97 6.88
CA SER A 75 -23.27 21.90 8.02
C SER A 75 -24.75 21.97 7.52
N ASP A 76 -25.73 21.84 8.43
CA ASP A 76 -27.08 22.46 8.45
C ASP A 76 -27.83 22.82 7.13
N GLU A 77 -28.86 22.02 6.77
CA GLU A 77 -30.30 22.40 6.72
C GLU A 77 -31.21 21.17 6.54
#